data_AF-A0A264VY45-F1
#
_entry.id   AF-A0A264VY45-F1
#
_cell.length_a   1.000
_cell.length_b   1.000
_cell.length_c   1.000
_cell.angle_alpha   90.00
_cell.angle_beta   90.00
_cell.angle_gamma   90.00
#
_symmetry.space_group_name_H-M   'P 1'
#
loop_
_entity.id
_entity.type
_entity.pdbx_description
1 polymer ?
#
loop_
_entity_poly.entity_id
_entity_poly.type
_entity_poly.pdbx_seq_one_letter_code
_entity_poly.pdbx_strand_id
1 'polypeptide(L)'
;MLDWVSLLVNSCVGLITGGVAAAITARIAIKKFYREKWWERKLQAYNSLIDSLIEIENIYVKASNHFHNIHKRELSNTHIDTDDYYFDWKRFNELSFQIQRIYIFAPISLSQKAKKLLEDYFKLTENSKYSVNIEQYPEHIAYNELEKKVKLIVKHIVEDASNELKFN
;
A
#
# COMPACT_ATOMS: atom_id res chain seq x y z
N MET A 1 36.87 -44.79 -42.69
CA MET A 1 36.06 -45.23 -41.54
C MET A 1 36.19 -44.29 -40.34
N LEU A 2 37.37 -43.70 -40.07
CA LEU A 2 37.61 -42.72 -39.00
C LEU A 2 36.75 -41.43 -39.07
N ASP A 3 36.44 -40.92 -40.27
CA ASP A 3 35.71 -39.64 -40.46
C ASP A 3 34.25 -39.65 -40.00
N TRP A 4 33.56 -40.78 -40.12
CA TRP A 4 32.15 -40.87 -39.71
C TRP A 4 32.01 -40.89 -38.18
N VAL A 5 33.01 -41.43 -37.49
CA VAL A 5 33.07 -41.45 -36.03
C VAL A 5 33.38 -40.06 -35.49
N SER A 6 34.30 -39.32 -36.09
CA SER A 6 34.59 -37.93 -35.70
C SER A 6 33.41 -37.00 -35.95
N LEU A 7 32.67 -37.18 -37.06
CA LEU A 7 31.44 -36.45 -37.35
C LEU A 7 30.34 -36.70 -36.31
N LEU A 8 30.13 -37.96 -35.92
CA LEU A 8 29.16 -38.33 -34.88
C LEU A 8 29.53 -37.78 -33.50
N VAL A 9 30.80 -37.88 -33.11
CA VAL A 9 31.29 -37.33 -31.82
C VAL A 9 31.14 -35.81 -31.78
N ASN A 10 31.54 -35.10 -32.84
CA ASN A 10 31.43 -33.64 -32.90
C ASN A 10 29.96 -33.18 -32.92
N SER A 11 29.07 -33.92 -33.59
CA SER A 11 27.64 -33.63 -33.59
C SER A 11 27.01 -33.84 -32.21
N CYS A 12 27.37 -34.91 -31.50
CA CYS A 12 26.93 -35.14 -30.12
C CYS A 12 27.42 -34.05 -29.16
N VAL A 13 28.68 -33.63 -29.27
CA VAL A 13 29.21 -32.53 -28.45
C VAL A 13 28.47 -31.23 -28.75
N GLY A 14 28.19 -30.92 -30.02
CA GLY A 14 27.37 -29.77 -30.42
C GLY A 14 25.94 -29.80 -29.87
N LEU A 15 25.29 -30.96 -29.90
CA LEU A 15 23.95 -31.14 -29.34
C LEU A 15 23.92 -31.01 -27.81
N ILE A 16 24.92 -31.57 -27.12
CA ILE A 16 25.03 -31.48 -25.66
C ILE A 16 25.33 -30.04 -25.24
N THR A 17 26.31 -29.40 -25.86
CA THR A 17 26.68 -28.00 -25.55
C THR A 17 25.56 -27.03 -25.89
N GLY A 18 24.90 -27.20 -27.04
CA GLY A 18 23.72 -26.42 -27.42
C GLY A 18 22.54 -26.62 -26.45
N GLY A 19 22.28 -27.86 -26.03
CA GLY A 19 21.25 -28.18 -25.04
C GLY A 19 21.54 -27.58 -23.66
N VAL A 20 22.80 -27.65 -23.20
CA VAL A 20 23.24 -27.03 -21.93
C VAL A 20 23.13 -25.51 -22.00
N ALA A 21 23.58 -24.89 -23.09
CA ALA A 21 23.48 -23.45 -23.29
C ALA A 21 22.01 -22.99 -23.30
N ALA A 22 21.14 -23.69 -24.01
CA ALA A 22 19.70 -23.39 -24.04
C ALA A 22 19.06 -23.53 -22.64
N ALA A 23 19.43 -24.56 -21.87
CA ALA A 23 18.93 -24.75 -20.51
C ALA A 23 19.37 -23.63 -19.55
N ILE A 24 20.61 -23.15 -19.67
CA ILE A 24 21.12 -22.03 -18.87
C ILE A 24 20.36 -20.74 -19.22
N THR A 25 20.23 -20.42 -20.51
CA THR A 25 19.50 -19.23 -20.96
C THR A 25 18.04 -19.26 -20.52
N ALA A 26 17.37 -20.42 -20.63
CA ALA A 26 16.00 -20.58 -20.15
C ALA A 26 15.87 -20.32 -18.64
N ARG A 27 16.79 -20.86 -17.82
CA ARG A 27 16.79 -20.61 -16.36
C ARG A 27 16.98 -19.13 -16.02
N ILE A 28 17.88 -18.44 -16.73
CA ILE A 28 18.12 -17.00 -16.51
C ILE A 28 16.86 -16.19 -16.88
N ALA A 29 16.25 -16.51 -18.02
CA ALA A 29 15.03 -15.84 -18.47
C ALA A 29 13.88 -16.01 -17.47
N ILE A 30 13.67 -17.24 -16.98
CA ILE A 30 12.66 -17.55 -15.97
C ILE A 30 12.91 -16.75 -14.68
N LYS A 31 14.15 -16.73 -14.18
CA LYS A 31 14.50 -15.99 -12.96
C LYS A 31 14.25 -14.48 -13.12
N LYS A 32 14.59 -13.90 -14.26
CA LYS A 32 14.32 -12.49 -14.58
C LYS A 32 12.82 -12.21 -14.61
N PHE A 33 12.03 -13.04 -15.28
CA PHE A 33 10.58 -12.90 -15.35
C PHE A 33 9.91 -12.97 -13.98
N TYR A 34 10.30 -13.93 -13.12
CA TYR A 34 9.79 -14.00 -11.75
C TYR A 34 10.13 -12.76 -10.94
N ARG A 35 11.34 -12.21 -11.10
CA ARG A 35 11.75 -10.97 -10.42
C ARG A 35 10.91 -9.77 -10.89
N GLU A 36 10.71 -9.62 -12.19
CA GLU A 36 9.88 -8.54 -12.76
C GLU A 36 8.44 -8.66 -12.29
N LYS A 37 7.86 -9.87 -12.37
CA LYS A 37 6.48 -10.11 -11.93
C LYS A 37 6.30 -9.94 -10.43
N TRP A 38 7.33 -10.26 -9.64
CA TRP A 38 7.33 -10.00 -8.20
C TRP A 38 7.37 -8.51 -7.89
N TRP A 39 8.20 -7.76 -8.64
CA TRP A 39 8.30 -6.31 -8.52
C TRP A 39 6.97 -5.63 -8.88
N GLU A 40 6.31 -6.04 -9.97
CA GLU A 40 4.98 -5.54 -10.36
C GLU A 40 3.93 -5.77 -9.26
N ARG A 41 3.93 -6.96 -8.64
CA ARG A 41 3.03 -7.28 -7.53
C ARG A 41 3.27 -6.39 -6.31
N LYS A 42 4.54 -6.13 -5.96
CA LYS A 42 4.88 -5.18 -4.89
C LYS A 42 4.37 -3.77 -5.22
N LEU A 43 4.66 -3.27 -6.43
CA LEU A 43 4.19 -1.95 -6.88
C LEU A 43 2.65 -1.85 -6.77
N GLN A 44 1.93 -2.87 -7.23
CA GLN A 44 0.47 -2.90 -7.14
C GLN A 44 -0.03 -2.86 -5.69
N ALA A 45 0.62 -3.58 -4.78
CA ALA A 45 0.26 -3.58 -3.36
C ALA A 45 0.50 -2.21 -2.71
N TYR A 46 1.64 -1.57 -3.00
CA TYR A 46 1.93 -0.21 -2.53
C TYR A 46 0.93 0.81 -3.07
N ASN A 47 0.64 0.80 -4.38
CA ASN A 47 -0.32 1.73 -4.97
C ASN A 47 -1.71 1.57 -4.35
N SER A 48 -2.21 0.34 -4.27
CA SER A 48 -3.53 0.05 -3.67
C SER A 48 -3.61 0.53 -2.21
N LEU A 49 -2.52 0.41 -1.46
CA LEU A 49 -2.45 0.86 -0.08
C LEU A 49 -2.45 2.39 0.01
N ILE A 50 -1.59 3.04 -0.77
CA ILE A 50 -1.43 4.50 -0.78
C ILE A 50 -2.75 5.15 -1.19
N ASP A 51 -3.39 4.66 -2.27
CA ASP A 51 -4.68 5.17 -2.74
C ASP A 51 -5.74 5.07 -1.65
N SER A 52 -5.83 3.92 -0.96
CA SER A 52 -6.79 3.72 0.12
C SER A 52 -6.56 4.66 1.30
N LEU A 53 -5.30 4.89 1.68
CA LEU A 53 -4.94 5.78 2.79
C LEU A 53 -5.18 7.25 2.45
N ILE A 54 -4.88 7.68 1.22
CA ILE A 54 -5.18 9.05 0.74
C ILE A 54 -6.68 9.31 0.75
N GLU A 55 -7.48 8.33 0.32
CA GLU A 55 -8.93 8.48 0.32
C GLU A 55 -9.47 8.57 1.76
N ILE A 56 -8.92 7.79 2.69
CA ILE A 56 -9.23 7.91 4.13
C ILE A 56 -8.82 9.27 4.69
N GLU A 57 -7.64 9.78 4.36
CA GLU A 57 -7.19 11.14 4.75
C GLU A 57 -8.23 12.18 4.33
N ASN A 58 -8.69 12.14 3.08
CA ASN A 58 -9.69 13.06 2.57
C ASN A 58 -11.03 12.94 3.31
N ILE A 59 -11.45 11.73 3.68
CA ILE A 59 -12.64 11.52 4.52
C ILE A 59 -12.45 12.18 5.89
N TYR A 60 -11.27 12.06 6.51
CA TYR A 60 -10.99 12.73 7.79
C TYR A 60 -11.00 14.25 7.69
N VAL A 61 -10.48 14.84 6.61
CA VAL A 61 -10.60 16.29 6.36
C VAL A 61 -12.06 16.72 6.34
N LYS A 62 -12.89 16.02 5.55
CA LYS A 62 -14.31 16.35 5.41
C LYS A 62 -15.06 16.18 6.73
N ALA A 63 -14.80 15.10 7.46
CA ALA A 63 -15.38 14.86 8.78
C ALA A 63 -14.96 15.97 9.77
N SER A 64 -13.67 16.30 9.84
CA SER A 64 -13.18 17.37 10.71
C SER A 64 -13.87 18.71 10.44
N ASN A 65 -13.97 19.10 9.18
CA ASN A 65 -14.65 20.34 8.77
C ASN A 65 -16.14 20.32 9.11
N HIS A 66 -16.83 19.19 8.89
CA HIS A 66 -18.24 19.02 9.22
C HIS A 66 -18.49 19.22 10.72
N PHE A 67 -17.74 18.51 11.57
CA PHE A 67 -17.90 18.62 13.02
C PHE A 67 -17.42 19.97 13.56
N HIS A 68 -16.45 20.60 12.93
CA HIS A 68 -16.03 21.95 13.28
C HIS A 68 -17.16 22.96 13.03
N ASN A 69 -17.86 22.82 11.89
CA ASN A 69 -19.00 23.66 11.55
C ASN A 69 -20.18 23.45 12.53
N ILE A 70 -20.47 22.21 12.92
CA ILE A 70 -21.49 21.92 13.95
C ILE A 70 -21.13 22.63 15.25
N HIS A 71 -19.91 22.43 15.74
CA HIS A 71 -19.44 23.03 16.99
C HIS A 71 -19.52 24.57 16.95
N LYS A 72 -19.16 25.19 15.82
CA LYS A 72 -19.25 26.64 15.63
C LYS A 72 -20.70 27.16 15.64
N ARG A 73 -21.64 26.42 15.05
CA ARG A 73 -23.07 26.78 15.06
C ARG A 73 -23.65 26.71 16.48
N GLU A 74 -23.30 25.66 17.23
CA GLU A 74 -23.70 25.51 18.64
C GLU A 74 -23.19 26.67 19.51
N LEU A 75 -21.95 27.11 19.30
CA LEU A 75 -21.37 28.22 20.07
C LEU A 75 -21.96 29.59 19.69
N SER A 76 -22.32 29.79 18.42
CA SER A 76 -22.70 31.11 17.88
C SER A 76 -24.19 31.42 17.99
N ASN A 77 -25.07 30.47 18.36
CA ASN A 77 -26.55 30.62 18.36
C ASN A 77 -27.14 31.23 17.07
N THR A 78 -26.39 31.18 15.96
CA THR A 78 -26.72 31.84 14.70
C THR A 78 -26.62 30.79 13.60
N HIS A 79 -27.62 30.72 12.71
CA HIS A 79 -27.55 29.94 11.47
C HIS A 79 -26.52 30.60 10.55
N ILE A 80 -25.24 30.31 10.77
CA ILE A 80 -24.19 30.64 9.82
C ILE A 80 -24.35 29.63 8.67
N ASP A 81 -24.63 30.14 7.49
CA ASP A 81 -24.64 29.38 6.25
C ASP A 81 -23.20 28.90 6.00
N THR A 82 -22.91 27.67 6.40
CA THR A 82 -21.61 27.04 6.21
C THR A 82 -21.79 25.85 5.29
N ASP A 83 -20.85 25.69 4.36
CA ASP A 83 -20.82 24.57 3.43
C ASP A 83 -21.02 23.24 4.20
N ASP A 84 -22.01 22.46 3.77
CA ASP A 84 -22.25 21.14 4.33
C ASP A 84 -21.24 20.17 3.73
N TYR A 85 -20.24 19.80 4.54
CA TYR A 85 -19.25 18.81 4.15
C TYR A 85 -19.85 17.42 4.29
N TYR A 86 -20.19 16.80 3.15
CA TYR A 86 -20.61 15.40 3.12
C TYR A 86 -19.38 14.46 3.19
N PHE A 87 -19.40 13.51 4.11
CA PHE A 87 -18.40 12.46 4.27
C PHE A 87 -19.08 11.10 4.29
N ASP A 88 -18.55 10.17 3.50
CA ASP A 88 -19.14 8.85 3.28
C ASP A 88 -18.51 7.80 4.20
N TRP A 89 -19.17 7.52 5.33
CA TRP A 89 -18.74 6.48 6.26
C TRP A 89 -18.83 5.07 5.69
N LYS A 90 -19.72 4.82 4.73
CA LYS A 90 -19.78 3.52 4.07
C LYS A 90 -18.50 3.32 3.27
N ARG A 91 -18.08 4.32 2.50
CA ARG A 91 -16.81 4.29 1.76
C ARG A 91 -15.62 4.16 2.70
N PHE A 92 -15.61 4.87 3.82
CA PHE A 92 -14.57 4.72 4.85
C PHE A 92 -14.42 3.27 5.35
N ASN A 93 -15.54 2.59 5.61
CA ASN A 93 -15.52 1.21 6.08
C ASN A 93 -15.01 0.24 5.00
N GLU A 94 -15.40 0.46 3.73
CA GLU A 94 -14.88 -0.31 2.60
C GLU A 94 -13.36 -0.17 2.47
N LEU A 95 -12.83 1.06 2.57
CA LEU A 95 -11.40 1.35 2.52
C LEU A 95 -10.66 0.75 3.73
N SER A 96 -11.23 0.86 4.92
CA SER A 96 -10.67 0.27 6.14
C SER A 96 -10.52 -1.25 6.00
N PHE A 97 -11.53 -1.92 5.43
CA PHE A 97 -11.47 -3.34 5.14
C PHE A 97 -10.41 -3.68 4.06
N GLN A 98 -10.28 -2.86 3.02
CA GLN A 98 -9.24 -3.02 2.01
C GLN A 98 -7.83 -2.91 2.61
N ILE A 99 -7.59 -1.91 3.47
CA ILE A 99 -6.32 -1.73 4.17
C ILE A 99 -6.04 -2.92 5.10
N GLN A 100 -7.05 -3.42 5.82
CA GLN A 100 -6.90 -4.62 6.65
C GLN A 100 -6.53 -5.86 5.81
N ARG A 101 -7.15 -6.03 4.64
CA ARG A 101 -6.80 -7.11 3.71
C ARG A 101 -5.36 -6.98 3.22
N ILE A 102 -4.93 -5.77 2.85
CA ILE A 102 -3.54 -5.51 2.44
C ILE A 102 -2.58 -5.84 3.59
N TYR A 103 -2.91 -5.46 4.82
CA TYR A 103 -2.11 -5.77 6.00
C TYR A 103 -1.92 -7.28 6.22
N ILE A 104 -2.96 -8.09 6.04
CA ILE A 104 -2.86 -9.57 6.13
C ILE A 104 -1.84 -10.12 5.13
N PHE A 105 -1.77 -9.53 3.93
CA PHE A 105 -0.81 -9.90 2.89
C PHE A 105 0.51 -9.12 2.96
N ALA A 106 0.69 -8.22 3.93
CA ALA A 106 1.89 -7.40 4.04
C ALA A 106 3.20 -8.21 4.12
N PRO A 107 3.29 -9.35 4.86
CA PRO A 107 4.53 -10.13 4.94
C PRO A 107 5.06 -10.63 3.58
N ILE A 108 4.20 -10.72 2.57
CA ILE A 108 4.58 -11.18 1.22
C ILE A 108 4.61 -10.05 0.19
N SER A 109 3.91 -8.94 0.42
CA SER A 109 3.68 -7.92 -0.62
C SER A 109 4.28 -6.55 -0.28
N LEU A 110 4.62 -6.30 0.98
CA LEU A 110 5.15 -5.04 1.48
C LEU A 110 6.46 -5.26 2.25
N SER A 111 7.19 -4.18 2.51
CA SER A 111 8.33 -4.24 3.42
C SER A 111 7.88 -4.38 4.87
N GLN A 112 8.83 -4.78 5.72
CA GLN A 112 8.60 -4.79 7.17
C GLN A 112 8.33 -3.39 7.74
N LYS A 113 8.91 -2.33 7.13
CA LYS A 113 8.69 -0.94 7.55
C LYS A 113 7.27 -0.50 7.22
N ALA A 114 6.79 -0.75 5.99
CA ALA A 114 5.42 -0.46 5.59
C ALA A 114 4.40 -1.22 6.44
N LYS A 115 4.68 -2.50 6.76
CA LYS A 115 3.85 -3.27 7.70
C LYS A 115 3.74 -2.58 9.06
N LYS A 116 4.87 -2.14 9.64
CA LYS A 116 4.87 -1.46 10.93
C LYS A 116 4.09 -0.14 10.89
N LEU A 117 4.21 0.62 9.80
CA LEU A 117 3.44 1.85 9.59
C LEU A 117 1.92 1.58 9.54
N LEU A 118 1.50 0.42 9.00
CA LEU A 118 0.10 0.00 9.04
C LEU A 118 -0.36 -0.39 10.46
N GLU A 119 0.49 -1.05 11.24
CA GLU A 119 0.20 -1.34 12.65
C GLU A 119 0.02 -0.04 13.45
N ASP A 120 0.85 0.96 13.20
CA ASP A 120 0.75 2.28 13.81
C ASP A 120 -0.53 3.01 13.38
N TYR A 121 -0.93 2.89 12.10
CA TYR A 121 -2.22 3.37 11.61
C TYR A 121 -3.40 2.73 12.37
N PHE A 122 -3.43 1.40 12.51
CA PHE A 122 -4.55 0.74 13.20
C PHE A 122 -4.65 1.18 14.66
N LYS A 123 -3.54 1.20 15.39
CA LYS A 123 -3.50 1.69 16.79
C LYS A 123 -3.99 3.12 16.89
N LEU A 124 -3.57 3.97 15.97
CA LEU A 124 -4.00 5.36 15.92
C LEU A 124 -5.53 5.46 15.76
N THR A 125 -6.12 4.73 14.82
CA THR A 125 -7.57 4.77 14.58
C THR A 125 -8.37 4.19 15.74
N GLU A 126 -7.86 3.16 16.41
CA GLU A 126 -8.49 2.55 17.58
C GLU A 126 -8.47 3.51 18.78
N ASN A 127 -7.32 4.11 19.06
CA ASN A 127 -7.17 5.09 20.13
C ASN A 127 -8.08 6.31 19.91
N SER A 128 -8.17 6.82 18.68
CA SER A 128 -9.04 7.95 18.38
C SER A 128 -10.53 7.61 18.55
N LYS A 129 -10.96 6.40 18.14
CA LYS A 129 -12.33 5.92 18.39
C LYS A 129 -12.63 5.85 19.88
N TYR A 130 -11.69 5.37 20.68
CA TYR A 130 -11.83 5.32 22.13
C TYR A 130 -11.98 6.74 22.72
N SER A 131 -11.10 7.68 22.38
CA SER A 131 -11.15 9.05 22.91
C SER A 131 -12.43 9.79 22.51
N VAL A 132 -12.92 9.63 21.28
CA VAL A 132 -14.18 10.24 20.84
C VAL A 132 -15.38 9.64 21.59
N ASN A 133 -15.48 8.32 21.67
CA ASN A 133 -16.67 7.65 22.19
C ASN A 133 -16.74 7.59 23.73
N ILE A 134 -15.59 7.52 24.41
CA ILE A 134 -15.51 7.31 25.86
C ILE A 134 -15.11 8.58 26.59
N GLU A 135 -14.12 9.31 26.07
CA GLU A 135 -13.57 10.52 26.71
C GLU A 135 -14.30 11.80 26.28
N GLN A 136 -15.31 11.68 25.41
CA GLN A 136 -16.05 12.81 24.81
C GLN A 136 -15.11 13.83 24.17
N TYR A 137 -14.00 13.35 23.60
CA TYR A 137 -13.02 14.20 22.96
C TYR A 137 -13.62 14.81 21.68
N PRO A 138 -13.48 16.14 21.44
CA PRO A 138 -14.15 16.79 20.33
C PRO A 138 -13.81 16.17 18.97
N GLU A 139 -14.84 15.78 18.21
CA GLU A 139 -14.70 15.01 16.96
C GLU A 139 -13.86 15.74 15.92
N HIS A 140 -14.10 17.05 15.77
CA HIS A 140 -13.39 17.87 14.80
C HIS A 140 -11.88 17.91 15.08
N ILE A 141 -11.47 17.90 16.35
CA ILE A 141 -10.07 17.85 16.77
C ILE A 141 -9.52 16.44 16.50
N ALA A 142 -10.26 15.40 16.88
CA ALA A 142 -9.87 14.00 16.64
C ALA A 142 -9.59 13.73 15.15
N TYR A 143 -10.51 14.12 14.27
CA TYR A 143 -10.37 13.89 12.83
C TYR A 143 -9.26 14.73 12.19
N ASN A 144 -9.02 15.96 12.65
CA ASN A 144 -7.88 16.78 12.22
C ASN A 144 -6.54 16.15 12.62
N GLU A 145 -6.45 15.59 13.83
CA GLU A 145 -5.25 14.86 14.25
C GLU A 145 -5.03 13.58 13.44
N LEU A 146 -6.11 12.84 13.16
CA LEU A 146 -6.07 11.65 12.32
C LEU A 146 -5.59 11.98 10.91
N GLU A 147 -6.12 13.02 10.28
CA GLU A 147 -5.65 13.53 8.98
C GLU A 147 -4.14 13.72 8.99
N LYS A 148 -3.61 14.55 9.91
CA LYS A 148 -2.18 14.90 9.95
C LYS A 148 -1.30 13.67 10.12
N LYS A 149 -1.72 12.72 10.97
CA LYS A 149 -0.97 11.50 11.24
C LYS A 149 -1.06 10.50 10.08
N VAL A 150 -2.22 10.35 9.45
CA VAL A 150 -2.38 9.51 8.24
C VAL A 150 -1.54 10.06 7.09
N LYS A 151 -1.55 11.37 6.88
CA LYS A 151 -0.69 12.05 5.89
C LYS A 151 0.79 11.76 6.11
N LEU A 152 1.24 11.75 7.36
CA LEU A 152 2.62 11.39 7.71
C LEU A 152 2.91 9.90 7.42
N ILE A 153 1.97 9.02 7.73
CA ILE A 153 2.07 7.58 7.43
C ILE A 153 2.16 7.35 5.92
N VAL A 154 1.30 7.99 5.13
CA VAL A 154 1.33 7.93 3.66
C VAL A 154 2.69 8.37 3.14
N LYS A 155 3.21 9.51 3.61
CA LYS A 155 4.54 9.99 3.24
C LYS A 155 5.63 8.94 3.50
N HIS A 156 5.65 8.35 4.70
CA HIS A 156 6.65 7.33 5.05
C HIS A 156 6.48 6.02 4.26
N ILE A 157 5.26 5.63 3.89
CA ILE A 157 4.99 4.49 3.01
C ILE A 157 5.48 4.77 1.58
N VAL A 158 5.27 5.98 1.06
CA VAL A 158 5.77 6.38 -0.26
C VAL A 158 7.31 6.38 -0.30
N GLU A 159 7.95 6.90 0.76
CA GLU A 159 9.41 6.86 0.88
C GLU A 159 9.95 5.43 0.95
N ASP A 160 9.26 4.55 1.69
CA ASP A 160 9.60 3.13 1.78
C ASP A 160 9.42 2.41 0.42
N ALA A 161 8.30 2.63 -0.26
CA ALA A 161 8.04 2.12 -1.60
C ALA A 161 9.11 2.56 -2.60
N SER A 162 9.50 3.83 -2.56
CA SER A 162 10.57 4.38 -3.40
C SER A 162 11.92 3.68 -3.16
N ASN A 163 12.22 3.26 -1.93
CA ASN A 163 13.45 2.53 -1.64
C ASN A 163 13.38 1.05 -2.03
N GLU A 164 12.23 0.40 -1.81
CA GLU A 164 12.01 -1.01 -2.15
C GLU A 164 11.87 -1.28 -3.65
N LEU A 165 11.35 -0.32 -4.41
CA LEU A 165 11.03 -0.48 -5.83
C LEU A 165 12.11 0.06 -6.76
N LYS A 166 13.23 0.60 -6.25
CA LYS A 166 14.40 0.92 -7.08
C LYS A 166 14.93 -0.37 -7.75
N PHE A 167 15.07 -0.34 -9.07
CA PHE A 167 15.77 -1.38 -9.82
C PHE A 167 17.26 -1.32 -9.45
N ASN A 168 17.68 -2.13 -8.47
CA ASN A 168 19.07 -2.52 -8.29
C ASN A 168 19.34 -3.83 -9.02
#